data_AF-A0A7X4FB68-F1
#
_entry.id   AF-A0A7X4FB68-F1
#
_cell.length_a   1.000
_cell.length_b   1.000
_cell.length_c   1.000
_cell.angle_alpha   90.00
_cell.angle_beta   90.00
_cell.angle_gamma   90.00
#
_symmetry.space_group_name_H-M   'P 1'
#
loop_
_entity.id
_entity.type
_entity.pdbx_description
1 polymer ?
#
loop_
_entity_poly.entity_id
_entity_poly.type
_entity_poly.pdbx_seq_one_letter_code
_entity_poly.pdbx_strand_id
1 'polypeptide(L)'
;MHQSSIIEYWTEQAAAQAHQQGLQQGVIENTREKILEALELRLHPEAARTFKPTLERIEDLQRLNELFRAAIQADSPEDFQQVLENGN
;
A
#
# COMPACT_ATOMS: atom_id res chain seq x y z
N MET A 1 41.29 10.94 14.32
CA MET A 1 40.09 11.79 14.19
C MET A 1 39.28 11.52 12.91
N HIS A 2 39.79 10.83 11.88
CA HIS A 2 39.05 10.62 10.62
C HIS A 2 38.04 9.45 10.61
N GLN A 3 38.21 8.43 11.46
CA GLN A 3 37.32 7.26 11.44
C GLN A 3 35.95 7.52 12.09
N SER A 4 35.88 8.37 13.12
CA SER A 4 34.60 8.74 13.77
C SER A 4 33.67 9.49 12.81
N SER A 5 34.21 10.42 12.01
CA SER A 5 33.42 11.23 11.06
C SER A 5 32.80 10.38 9.94
N ILE A 6 33.47 9.31 9.50
CA ILE A 6 32.92 8.41 8.48
C ILE A 6 31.76 7.59 9.08
N ILE A 7 31.93 7.03 10.28
CA ILE A 7 30.88 6.25 10.96
C ILE A 7 29.64 7.11 11.24
N GLU A 8 29.84 8.35 11.72
CA GLU A 8 28.76 9.31 11.95
C GLU A 8 27.99 9.61 10.65
N TYR A 9 28.69 9.91 9.56
CA TYR A 9 28.09 10.15 8.25
C TYR A 9 27.23 8.97 7.75
N TRP A 10 27.75 7.74 7.82
CA TRP A 10 26.97 6.56 7.41
C TRP A 10 25.77 6.29 8.32
N THR A 11 25.88 6.59 9.61
CA THR A 11 24.78 6.41 10.57
C THR A 11 23.65 7.39 10.29
N GLU A 12 23.98 8.67 10.06
CA GLU A 12 23.00 9.69 9.68
C GLU A 12 22.32 9.36 8.35
N GLN A 13 23.10 8.91 7.36
CA GLN A 13 22.57 8.53 6.05
C GLN A 13 21.64 7.30 6.15
N ALA A 14 22.00 6.30 6.95
CA ALA A 14 21.16 5.13 7.18
C ALA A 14 19.85 5.49 7.89
N ALA A 15 19.91 6.37 8.89
CA ALA A 15 18.71 6.85 9.59
C ALA A 15 17.77 7.63 8.65
N ALA A 16 18.32 8.50 7.80
CA ALA A 16 17.53 9.23 6.81
C ALA A 16 16.85 8.30 5.78
N GLN A 17 17.58 7.29 5.28
CA GLN A 17 17.03 6.29 4.37
C GLN A 17 15.94 5.45 5.03
N ALA A 18 16.17 4.98 6.26
CA ALA A 18 15.17 4.22 7.02
C ALA A 18 13.90 5.05 7.27
N HIS A 19 14.05 6.34 7.59
CA HIS A 19 12.92 7.24 7.74
C HIS A 19 12.12 7.40 6.44
N GLN A 20 12.81 7.62 5.30
CA GLN A 20 12.14 7.71 4.00
C GLN A 20 11.42 6.41 3.62
N GLN A 21 12.05 5.25 3.84
CA GLN A 21 11.42 3.95 3.61
C GLN A 21 10.20 3.74 4.50
N GLY A 22 10.27 4.16 5.78
CA GLY A 22 9.15 4.09 6.71
C GLY A 22 7.96 4.96 6.28
N LEU A 23 8.22 6.18 5.79
CA LEU A 23 7.18 7.04 5.22
C LEU A 23 6.55 6.41 3.97
N GLN A 24 7.37 5.88 3.07
CA GLN A 24 6.88 5.22 1.86
C GLN A 24 6.00 4.02 2.21
N GLN A 25 6.44 3.17 3.14
CA GLN A 25 5.61 2.04 3.55
C GLN A 25 4.35 2.46 4.28
N GLY A 26 4.41 3.49 5.13
CA GLY A 26 3.21 4.04 5.77
C GLY A 26 2.15 4.48 4.76
N VAL A 27 2.57 5.06 3.62
CA VAL A 27 1.64 5.45 2.54
C VAL A 27 1.03 4.23 1.83
N ILE A 28 1.83 3.19 1.59
CA ILE A 28 1.37 1.93 0.98
C ILE A 28 0.33 1.25 1.87
N GLU A 29 0.66 1.04 3.15
CA GLU A 29 -0.24 0.38 4.10
C GLU A 29 -1.53 1.16 4.32
N ASN A 30 -1.45 2.48 4.50
CA ASN A 30 -2.63 3.34 4.62
C ASN A 30 -3.50 3.30 3.35
N THR A 31 -2.91 3.18 2.16
CA THR A 31 -3.70 3.03 0.93
C THR A 31 -4.41 1.66 0.90
N ARG A 32 -3.75 0.58 1.33
CA ARG A 32 -4.38 -0.75 1.45
C ARG A 32 -5.55 -0.73 2.43
N GLU A 33 -5.38 -0.12 3.60
CA GLU A 33 -6.45 0.02 4.60
C GLU A 33 -7.67 0.76 4.02
N LYS A 34 -7.43 1.86 3.30
CA LYS A 34 -8.51 2.62 2.63
C LYS A 34 -9.25 1.82 1.56
N ILE A 35 -8.54 0.97 0.81
CA ILE A 35 -9.17 0.07 -0.16
C ILE A 35 -10.09 -0.90 0.58
N LEU A 36 -9.60 -1.54 1.65
CA LEU A 36 -10.37 -2.51 2.44
C LEU A 36 -11.60 -1.87 3.09
N GLU A 37 -11.45 -0.67 3.65
CA GLU A 37 -12.57 0.10 4.22
C GLU A 37 -13.61 0.43 3.13
N ALA A 38 -13.18 0.88 1.95
CA ALA A 38 -14.10 1.17 0.85
C ALA A 38 -14.87 -0.09 0.39
N LEU A 39 -14.20 -1.25 0.31
CA LEU A 39 -14.83 -2.52 -0.05
C LEU A 39 -15.85 -2.97 1.00
N GLU A 40 -15.53 -2.81 2.28
CA GLU A 40 -16.43 -3.12 3.39
C GLU A 40 -17.69 -2.25 3.36
N LEU A 41 -17.52 -0.94 3.15
CA LEU A 41 -18.62 0.03 3.16
C LEU A 41 -19.51 -0.04 1.92
N ARG A 42 -18.94 -0.29 0.74
CA ARG A 42 -19.69 -0.26 -0.53
C ARG A 42 -20.28 -1.60 -0.94
N LEU A 43 -19.57 -2.69 -0.67
CA LEU A 43 -19.93 -4.01 -1.17
C LEU A 43 -20.43 -4.90 -0.03
N HIS A 44 -19.52 -5.37 0.81
CA HIS A 44 -19.80 -6.15 2.03
C HIS A 44 -18.49 -6.40 2.78
N PRO A 45 -18.48 -6.55 4.12
CA PRO A 45 -17.29 -6.94 4.89
C PRO A 45 -16.56 -8.18 4.36
N GLU A 46 -17.28 -9.11 3.73
CA GLU A 46 -16.69 -10.32 3.17
C GLU A 46 -15.80 -10.02 1.95
N ALA A 47 -16.14 -9.02 1.13
CA ALA A 47 -15.31 -8.62 0.00
C ALA A 47 -13.93 -8.12 0.46
N ALA A 48 -13.88 -7.29 1.50
CA ALA A 48 -12.62 -6.83 2.09
C ALA A 48 -11.77 -8.01 2.58
N ARG A 49 -12.39 -9.01 3.25
CA ARG A 49 -11.70 -10.22 3.70
C ARG A 49 -11.16 -11.06 2.53
N THR A 50 -11.94 -11.22 1.47
CA THR A 50 -11.56 -11.97 0.28
C THR A 50 -10.35 -11.35 -0.42
N PHE A 51 -10.32 -10.02 -0.58
CA PHE A 51 -9.28 -9.36 -1.38
C PHE A 51 -8.03 -8.97 -0.59
N LYS A 52 -8.11 -8.89 0.75
CA LYS A 52 -6.98 -8.51 1.61
C LYS A 52 -5.66 -9.26 1.31
N PRO A 53 -5.62 -10.60 1.23
CA PRO A 53 -4.36 -11.31 0.99
C PRO A 53 -3.70 -10.95 -0.34
N THR A 54 -4.47 -10.54 -1.34
CA THR A 54 -3.93 -10.13 -2.64
C THR A 54 -3.43 -8.69 -2.59
N LEU A 55 -4.17 -7.78 -1.94
CA LEU A 55 -3.77 -6.38 -1.77
C LEU A 55 -2.46 -6.23 -0.97
N GLU A 56 -2.25 -7.08 0.05
CA GLU A 56 -1.03 -7.12 0.86
C GLU A 56 0.24 -7.47 0.06
N ARG A 57 0.10 -8.04 -1.15
CA ARG A 57 1.25 -8.37 -2.02
C ARG A 57 1.61 -7.26 -3.00
N ILE A 58 0.80 -6.20 -3.06
CA ILE A 58 0.98 -5.10 -4.02
C ILE A 58 1.79 -3.98 -3.35
N GLU A 59 3.04 -3.80 -3.77
CA GLU A 59 3.94 -2.75 -3.27
C GLU A 59 3.90 -1.47 -4.13
N ASP A 60 3.29 -1.54 -5.31
CA ASP A 60 3.16 -0.39 -6.20
C ASP A 60 2.04 0.55 -5.72
N LEU A 61 2.45 1.72 -5.24
CA LEU A 61 1.53 2.76 -4.77
C LEU A 61 0.61 3.31 -5.88
N GLN A 62 1.08 3.42 -7.12
CA GLN A 62 0.23 3.87 -8.22
C GLN A 62 -0.87 2.84 -8.47
N ARG A 63 -0.51 1.56 -8.47
CA ARG A 63 -1.46 0.46 -8.60
C ARG A 63 -2.49 0.45 -7.47
N LEU A 64 -2.05 0.63 -6.23
CA LEU A 64 -2.95 0.74 -5.07
C LEU A 64 -3.89 1.94 -5.19
N ASN A 65 -3.44 3.08 -5.71
CA ASN A 65 -4.31 4.23 -5.94
C ASN A 65 -5.38 3.98 -7.02
N GLU A 66 -5.06 3.20 -8.05
CA GLU A 66 -6.06 2.76 -9.05
C GLU A 66 -7.10 1.84 -8.42
N LEU A 67 -6.64 0.87 -7.62
CA LEU A 67 -7.52 -0.03 -6.89
C LEU A 67 -8.40 0.70 -5.88
N PHE A 68 -7.89 1.74 -5.22
CA PHE A 68 -8.70 2.57 -4.34
C PHE A 68 -9.85 3.24 -5.09
N ARG A 69 -9.58 3.82 -6.27
CA ARG A 69 -10.64 4.37 -7.12
C ARG A 69 -11.64 3.29 -7.56
N ALA A 70 -11.14 2.11 -7.93
CA ALA A 70 -11.98 0.98 -8.31
C ALA A 70 -12.89 0.51 -7.16
N ALA A 71 -12.37 0.41 -5.94
CA ALA A 71 -13.17 0.05 -4.76
C ALA A 71 -14.29 1.07 -4.50
N ILE A 72 -14.01 2.37 -4.71
CA ILE A 72 -15.00 3.44 -4.61
C ILE A 72 -16.01 3.42 -5.76
N GLN A 73 -15.75 2.76 -6.88
CA GLN A 73 -16.62 2.80 -8.06
C GLN A 73 -17.34 1.48 -8.33
N ALA A 74 -16.82 0.37 -7.81
CA ALA A 74 -17.37 -0.96 -8.03
C ALA A 74 -18.82 -1.04 -7.50
N ASP A 75 -19.68 -1.66 -8.30
CA ASP A 75 -21.07 -1.98 -7.94
C ASP A 75 -21.17 -3.40 -7.37
N SER A 76 -20.16 -4.24 -7.61
CA SER A 76 -20.07 -5.62 -7.11
C SER A 76 -18.62 -6.03 -6.79
N PRO A 77 -18.41 -7.08 -5.98
CA PRO A 77 -17.09 -7.70 -5.79
C PRO A 77 -16.45 -8.17 -7.11
N GLU A 78 -17.25 -8.65 -8.05
CA GLU A 78 -16.81 -9.11 -9.36
C GLU A 78 -16.23 -7.97 -10.20
N ASP A 79 -16.84 -6.77 -10.17
CA ASP A 79 -16.30 -5.58 -10.86
C ASP A 79 -14.93 -5.20 -10.32
N PHE A 80 -14.78 -5.22 -8.99
CA PHE A 80 -13.50 -4.95 -8.35
C PHE A 80 -12.45 -6.02 -8.69
N GLN A 81 -12.85 -7.30 -8.67
CA GLN A 81 -11.96 -8.42 -9.00
C GLN A 81 -11.40 -8.30 -10.42
N GLN A 82 -12.21 -7.91 -11.41
CA GLN A 82 -11.74 -7.68 -12.78
C GLN A 82 -10.65 -6.62 -12.82
N VAL A 83 -10.84 -5.49 -12.13
CA VAL A 83 -9.82 -4.45 -12.08
C VAL A 83 -8.57 -4.95 -11.36
N LEU A 84 -8.71 -5.71 -10.27
CA LEU A 84 -7.62 -6.30 -9.50
C LEU A 84 -6.74 -7.22 -10.35
N GLU A 85 -7.35 -8.09 -11.15
CA GLU A 85 -6.67 -9.06 -12.00
C GLU A 85 -6.05 -8.44 -13.27
N ASN A 86 -6.67 -7.40 -13.83
CA ASN A 86 -6.24 -6.78 -15.09
C ASN A 86 -4.95 -5.93 -15.00
N GLY A 87 -4.41 -5.71 -13.81
CA GLY A 87 -3.15 -4.98 -13.62
C GLY A 87 -2.08 -5.79 -12.90
N ASN A 88 -2.07 -7.11 -13.13
CA ASN A 88 -0.90 -7.96 -12.91
C ASN A 88 0.08 -7.86 -14.09
#